data_AF-A0A9C9G013-F1
#
_entry.id   AF-A0A9C9G013-F1
#
_cell.length_a   1.000
_cell.length_b   1.000
_cell.length_c   1.000
_cell.angle_alpha   90.00
_cell.angle_beta   90.00
_cell.angle_gamma   90.00
#
_symmetry.space_group_name_H-M   'P 1'
#
loop_
_entity.id
_entity.type
_entity.pdbx_description
1 polymer ?
#
loop_
_entity_poly.entity_id
_entity_poly.type
_entity_poly.pdbx_seq_one_letter_code
_entity_poly.pdbx_strand_id
1 'polypeptide(L)'
;MSTVKKNDAEQSEREQVILAAITGANANPNWLTSDMVDALLGGHGMLNIAVVNIADVLVTELKRGVDSKLRLVNAPTQPLDEVLAKAINAAKAAGAAPANAALLSAAMLYLTGTKAQVGIPAGNRKLGASARMIAGVDRCGVAAIPTSKKNNKVSGFAAVMAIHQAMIEGRLSPISGYDMVVSGGPLIGHGCLGEDIIFPAMAENGARIGTKAMMDAMAGAAMEPHKLNAAVFGAAAILEIIHPDADVAEEYGPHGKVTSAFVAGRTAAETAGLPETLHVRITGQEYSTGR
;
A
#
# COMPACT_ATOMS: atom_id res chain seq x y z
N MET A 1 -51.28 50.66 -31.95
CA MET A 1 -50.50 49.51 -32.48
C MET A 1 -49.03 49.79 -32.19
N SER A 2 -48.48 49.10 -31.19
CA SER A 2 -47.07 49.22 -30.78
C SER A 2 -46.23 48.34 -31.69
N THR A 3 -45.41 48.95 -32.55
CA THR A 3 -44.38 48.26 -33.34
C THR A 3 -43.23 47.89 -32.42
N VAL A 4 -43.23 46.63 -31.99
CA VAL A 4 -42.07 45.98 -31.35
C VAL A 4 -40.95 45.94 -32.39
N LYS A 5 -39.92 46.76 -32.20
CA LYS A 5 -38.64 46.60 -32.92
C LYS A 5 -37.99 45.30 -32.42
N LYS A 6 -37.99 44.27 -33.26
CA LYS A 6 -37.10 43.12 -33.08
C LYS A 6 -35.66 43.61 -33.24
N ASN A 7 -34.96 43.74 -32.12
CA ASN A 7 -33.49 43.80 -32.11
C ASN A 7 -32.98 42.37 -32.30
N ASP A 8 -33.04 41.87 -33.54
CA ASP A 8 -32.28 40.68 -33.92
C ASP A 8 -30.90 41.22 -34.34
N ALA A 9 -29.95 41.24 -33.41
CA ALA A 9 -28.55 41.43 -33.75
C ALA A 9 -28.15 40.20 -34.58
N GLU A 10 -28.06 40.34 -35.91
CA GLU A 10 -27.49 39.32 -36.79
C GLU A 10 -26.09 38.99 -36.27
N GLN A 11 -25.93 37.80 -35.68
CA GLN A 11 -24.62 37.28 -35.33
C GLN A 11 -23.79 37.22 -36.61
N SER A 12 -22.63 37.86 -36.60
CA SER A 12 -21.77 37.88 -37.78
C SER A 12 -21.38 36.44 -38.14
N GLU A 13 -21.14 36.17 -39.42
CA GLU A 13 -20.69 34.85 -39.90
C GLU A 13 -19.48 34.34 -39.07
N ARG A 14 -18.59 35.25 -38.68
CA ARG A 14 -17.44 34.95 -37.81
C ARG A 14 -17.87 34.47 -36.41
N GLU A 15 -18.87 35.09 -35.81
CA GLU A 15 -19.41 34.67 -34.52
C GLU A 15 -20.10 33.31 -34.62
N GLN A 16 -20.86 33.07 -35.70
CA GLN A 16 -21.50 31.78 -35.93
C GLN A 16 -20.47 30.64 -36.09
N VAL A 17 -19.37 30.89 -36.82
CA VAL A 17 -18.27 29.93 -36.98
C VAL A 17 -17.57 29.64 -35.65
N ILE A 18 -17.30 30.67 -34.84
CA ILE A 18 -16.67 30.50 -33.52
C ILE A 18 -17.60 29.72 -32.59
N LEU A 19 -18.91 30.03 -32.58
CA LEU A 19 -19.89 29.35 -31.76
C LEU A 19 -20.03 27.88 -32.17
N ALA A 20 -20.05 27.59 -33.48
CA ALA A 20 -20.09 26.23 -34.01
C ALA A 20 -18.84 25.45 -33.63
N ALA A 21 -17.66 26.06 -33.68
CA ALA A 21 -16.40 25.42 -33.28
C ALA A 21 -16.37 25.13 -31.76
N ILE A 22 -16.81 26.07 -30.92
CA ILE A 22 -16.90 25.85 -29.47
C ILE A 22 -17.93 24.76 -29.16
N THR A 23 -19.08 24.77 -29.80
CA THR A 23 -20.14 23.77 -29.61
C THR A 23 -19.69 22.40 -30.10
N GLY A 24 -19.01 22.33 -31.24
CA GLY A 24 -18.42 21.10 -31.78
C GLY A 24 -17.32 20.53 -30.88
N ALA A 25 -16.45 21.38 -30.33
CA ALA A 25 -15.46 20.94 -29.36
C ALA A 25 -16.11 20.44 -28.06
N ASN A 26 -17.18 21.08 -27.58
CA ASN A 26 -17.93 20.68 -26.38
C ASN A 26 -18.92 19.53 -26.59
N ALA A 27 -19.19 19.13 -27.84
CA ALA A 27 -20.12 18.04 -28.13
C ALA A 27 -19.62 16.68 -27.61
N ASN A 28 -18.32 16.55 -27.34
CA ASN A 28 -17.77 15.40 -26.65
C ASN A 28 -16.71 15.82 -25.61
N PRO A 29 -16.92 15.56 -24.30
CA PRO A 29 -15.95 15.84 -23.25
C PRO A 29 -14.57 15.23 -23.50
N ASN A 30 -14.51 14.11 -24.23
CA ASN A 30 -13.27 13.43 -24.60
C ASN A 30 -12.40 14.28 -25.56
N TRP A 31 -12.99 15.21 -26.32
CA TRP A 31 -12.26 16.07 -27.26
C TRP A 31 -11.62 17.29 -26.60
N LEU A 32 -12.06 17.65 -25.39
CA LEU A 32 -11.56 18.80 -24.64
C LEU A 32 -10.70 18.42 -23.43
N THR A 33 -10.79 17.16 -22.98
CA THR A 33 -10.16 16.70 -21.75
C THR A 33 -9.33 15.45 -21.99
N SER A 34 -9.32 14.50 -21.05
CA SER A 34 -8.67 13.20 -21.27
C SER A 34 -9.44 12.43 -22.35
N ASP A 35 -8.72 11.77 -23.25
CA ASP A 35 -9.26 11.09 -24.45
C ASP A 35 -10.38 10.05 -24.21
N MET A 36 -10.71 9.70 -22.94
CA MET A 36 -11.63 8.60 -22.59
C MET A 36 -12.38 8.83 -21.26
N VAL A 37 -12.95 10.01 -20.99
CA VAL A 37 -13.78 10.33 -19.80
C VAL A 37 -14.83 9.25 -19.50
N ASP A 38 -15.50 8.71 -20.51
CA ASP A 38 -16.49 7.65 -20.31
C ASP A 38 -15.87 6.34 -19.79
N ALA A 39 -14.66 6.01 -20.23
CA ALA A 39 -13.90 4.89 -19.66
C ALA A 39 -13.40 5.22 -18.25
N LEU A 40 -13.05 6.48 -17.98
CA LEU A 40 -12.68 6.94 -16.63
C LEU A 40 -13.87 6.82 -15.66
N LEU A 41 -15.08 7.16 -16.10
CA LEU A 41 -16.33 7.04 -15.33
C LEU A 41 -16.80 5.59 -15.19
N GLY A 42 -16.55 4.75 -16.20
CA GLY A 42 -16.78 3.30 -16.16
C GLY A 42 -15.84 2.54 -15.21
N GLY A 43 -14.92 3.23 -14.54
CA GLY A 43 -14.12 2.65 -13.47
C GLY A 43 -12.98 1.74 -13.96
N HIS A 44 -12.44 1.95 -15.16
CA HIS A 44 -11.37 1.13 -15.74
C HIS A 44 -10.01 1.27 -15.00
N GLY A 45 -9.97 0.97 -13.71
CA GLY A 45 -8.76 1.00 -12.88
C GLY A 45 -8.35 2.39 -12.40
N MET A 46 -9.25 3.38 -12.39
CA MET A 46 -9.01 4.71 -11.85
C MET A 46 -8.91 4.66 -10.32
N LEU A 47 -7.68 4.50 -9.83
CA LEU A 47 -7.31 4.42 -8.42
C LEU A 47 -7.95 5.55 -7.59
N ASN A 48 -7.94 6.77 -8.11
CA ASN A 48 -8.46 7.96 -7.42
C ASN A 48 -9.96 7.86 -7.12
N ILE A 49 -10.79 7.39 -8.05
CA ILE A 49 -12.24 7.27 -7.84
C ILE A 49 -12.53 6.19 -6.79
N ALA A 50 -11.83 5.05 -6.86
CA ALA A 50 -11.96 3.99 -5.86
C ALA A 50 -11.58 4.49 -4.45
N VAL A 51 -10.48 5.26 -4.34
CA VAL A 51 -10.03 5.84 -3.07
C VAL A 51 -11.04 6.87 -2.53
N VAL A 52 -11.61 7.73 -3.37
CA VAL A 52 -12.64 8.70 -2.96
C VAL A 52 -13.89 7.99 -2.45
N ASN A 53 -14.35 6.95 -3.15
CA ASN A 53 -15.51 6.17 -2.72
C ASN A 53 -15.26 5.42 -1.40
N ILE A 54 -14.05 4.87 -1.21
CA ILE A 54 -13.66 4.30 0.09
C ILE A 54 -13.69 5.39 1.16
N ALA A 55 -13.10 6.56 0.90
CA ALA A 55 -13.05 7.65 1.87
C ALA A 55 -14.46 8.09 2.30
N ASP A 56 -15.40 8.21 1.36
CA ASP A 56 -16.78 8.58 1.64
C ASP A 56 -17.48 7.57 2.58
N VAL A 57 -17.32 6.27 2.28
CA VAL A 57 -17.79 5.19 3.17
C VAL A 57 -17.17 5.31 4.55
N LEU A 58 -15.84 5.44 4.65
CA LEU A 58 -15.17 5.50 5.95
C LEU A 58 -15.60 6.73 6.75
N VAL A 59 -15.70 7.90 6.13
CA VAL A 59 -16.18 9.13 6.79
C VAL A 59 -17.61 8.95 7.28
N THR A 60 -18.48 8.34 6.48
CA THR A 60 -19.88 8.11 6.82
C THR A 60 -20.02 7.16 8.01
N GLU A 61 -19.31 6.04 8.00
CA GLU A 61 -19.36 5.05 9.06
C GLU A 61 -18.70 5.57 10.35
N LEU A 62 -17.59 6.30 10.26
CA LEU A 62 -16.95 6.92 11.42
C LEU A 62 -17.84 7.99 12.05
N LYS A 63 -18.55 8.81 11.24
CA LYS A 63 -19.53 9.79 11.75
C LYS A 63 -20.72 9.14 12.45
N ARG A 64 -21.09 7.91 12.07
CA ARG A 64 -22.11 7.11 12.74
C ARG A 64 -21.62 6.50 14.07
N GLY A 65 -20.34 6.64 14.40
CA GLY A 65 -19.74 6.08 15.60
C GLY A 65 -19.40 4.60 15.47
N VAL A 66 -19.28 4.07 14.25
CA VAL A 66 -18.89 2.67 14.03
C VAL A 66 -17.46 2.44 14.50
N ASP A 67 -17.26 1.28 15.13
CA ASP A 67 -15.99 0.89 15.69
C ASP A 67 -15.03 0.32 14.64
N SER A 68 -14.05 1.12 14.22
CA SER A 68 -13.04 0.75 13.23
C SER A 68 -11.78 0.10 13.84
N LYS A 69 -11.79 -0.24 15.14
CA LYS A 69 -10.61 -0.80 15.81
C LYS A 69 -10.49 -2.29 15.55
N LEU A 70 -9.33 -2.71 15.06
CA LEU A 70 -8.95 -4.11 15.00
C LEU A 70 -8.54 -4.57 16.40
N ARG A 71 -9.25 -5.56 16.97
CA ARG A 71 -9.03 -6.03 18.35
C ARG A 71 -8.71 -7.51 18.44
N LEU A 72 -8.01 -7.87 19.50
CA LEU A 72 -7.93 -9.25 19.93
C LEU A 72 -9.28 -9.69 20.49
N VAL A 73 -10.01 -10.51 19.72
CA VAL A 73 -11.29 -11.08 20.11
C VAL A 73 -11.35 -12.52 19.63
N ASN A 74 -11.77 -13.42 20.52
CA ASN A 74 -12.07 -14.81 20.17
C ASN A 74 -13.47 -14.90 19.51
N ALA A 75 -13.59 -14.37 18.29
CA ALA A 75 -14.83 -14.35 17.53
C ALA A 75 -14.56 -14.55 16.03
N PRO A 76 -15.51 -15.09 15.25
CA PRO A 76 -15.37 -15.28 13.81
C PRO A 76 -15.47 -13.96 13.03
N THR A 77 -16.15 -12.93 13.56
CA THR A 77 -16.26 -11.60 12.95
C THR A 77 -16.08 -10.49 13.98
N GLN A 78 -15.76 -9.28 13.52
CA GLN A 78 -15.68 -8.04 14.30
C GLN A 78 -16.39 -6.88 13.59
N PRO A 79 -16.81 -5.83 14.30
CA PRO A 79 -17.48 -4.66 13.68
C PRO A 79 -16.71 -4.05 12.50
N LEU A 80 -15.37 -4.04 12.59
CA LEU A 80 -14.49 -3.60 11.51
C LEU A 80 -14.69 -4.37 10.18
N ASP A 81 -15.04 -5.66 10.25
CA ASP A 81 -15.23 -6.49 9.06
C ASP A 81 -16.40 -5.95 8.20
N GLU A 82 -17.44 -5.40 8.82
CA GLU A 82 -18.58 -4.77 8.11
C GLU A 82 -18.17 -3.47 7.41
N VAL A 83 -17.41 -2.60 8.09
CA VAL A 83 -16.88 -1.36 7.51
C VAL A 83 -15.97 -1.68 6.32
N LEU A 84 -15.11 -2.68 6.48
CA LEU A 84 -14.19 -3.15 5.46
C LEU A 84 -14.95 -3.71 4.25
N ALA A 85 -16.03 -4.47 4.46
CA ALA A 85 -16.89 -4.96 3.39
C ALA A 85 -17.57 -3.82 2.60
N LYS A 86 -18.10 -2.81 3.29
CA LYS A 86 -18.69 -1.61 2.65
C LYS A 86 -17.67 -0.87 1.80
N ALA A 87 -16.47 -0.65 2.33
CA ALA A 87 -15.38 0.02 1.62
C ALA A 87 -14.93 -0.77 0.37
N ILE A 88 -14.78 -2.09 0.48
CA ILE A 88 -14.42 -2.97 -0.64
C ILE A 88 -15.49 -2.91 -1.74
N ASN A 89 -16.77 -2.97 -1.36
CA ASN A 89 -17.87 -2.92 -2.31
C ASN A 89 -17.93 -1.55 -3.02
N ALA A 90 -17.67 -0.45 -2.32
CA ALA A 90 -17.62 0.88 -2.92
C ALA A 90 -16.45 1.01 -3.91
N ALA A 91 -15.29 0.44 -3.61
CA ALA A 91 -14.15 0.40 -4.52
C ALA A 91 -14.44 -0.46 -5.76
N LYS A 92 -15.09 -1.63 -5.58
CA LYS A 92 -15.51 -2.49 -6.69
C LYS A 92 -16.55 -1.82 -7.59
N ALA A 93 -17.50 -1.07 -6.99
CA ALA A 93 -18.47 -0.27 -7.73
C ALA A 93 -17.80 0.87 -8.54
N ALA A 94 -16.64 1.36 -8.09
CA ALA A 94 -15.78 2.27 -8.84
C ALA A 94 -14.90 1.56 -9.90
N GLY A 95 -15.14 0.27 -10.14
CA GLY A 95 -14.43 -0.56 -11.12
C GLY A 95 -13.04 -1.06 -10.70
N ALA A 96 -12.69 -0.97 -9.42
CA ALA A 96 -11.49 -1.61 -8.91
C ALA A 96 -11.61 -3.15 -8.95
N ALA A 97 -10.59 -3.82 -9.46
CA ALA A 97 -10.48 -5.28 -9.33
C ALA A 97 -10.52 -5.68 -7.84
N PRO A 98 -11.11 -6.82 -7.46
CA PRO A 98 -11.29 -7.22 -6.06
C PRO A 98 -10.00 -7.20 -5.22
N ALA A 99 -8.85 -7.57 -5.80
CA ALA A 99 -7.56 -7.52 -5.12
C ALA A 99 -7.11 -6.09 -4.79
N ASN A 100 -7.35 -5.15 -5.71
CA ASN A 100 -7.06 -3.74 -5.50
C ASN A 100 -8.05 -3.13 -4.50
N ALA A 101 -9.34 -3.48 -4.59
CA ALA A 101 -10.34 -3.05 -3.63
C ALA A 101 -9.95 -3.44 -2.19
N ALA A 102 -9.55 -4.70 -1.97
CA ALA A 102 -9.07 -5.16 -0.66
C ALA A 102 -7.86 -4.36 -0.16
N LEU A 103 -6.84 -4.18 -1.01
CA LEU A 103 -5.62 -3.44 -0.64
C LEU A 103 -5.92 -1.98 -0.30
N LEU A 104 -6.70 -1.31 -1.14
CA LEU A 104 -7.03 0.10 -0.97
C LEU A 104 -7.89 0.34 0.27
N SER A 105 -8.91 -0.51 0.50
CA SER A 105 -9.74 -0.40 1.69
C SER A 105 -8.94 -0.64 2.98
N ALA A 106 -8.05 -1.63 3.00
CA ALA A 106 -7.16 -1.86 4.13
C ALA A 106 -6.20 -0.69 4.37
N ALA A 107 -5.57 -0.17 3.31
CA ALA A 107 -4.65 0.97 3.40
C ALA A 107 -5.36 2.24 3.92
N MET A 108 -6.56 2.54 3.40
CA MET A 108 -7.33 3.69 3.85
C MET A 108 -7.78 3.56 5.30
N LEU A 109 -8.23 2.37 5.74
CA LEU A 109 -8.55 2.12 7.15
C LEU A 109 -7.32 2.29 8.05
N TYR A 110 -6.16 1.80 7.61
CA TYR A 110 -4.91 2.01 8.32
C TYR A 110 -4.58 3.50 8.49
N LEU A 111 -4.72 4.30 7.43
CA LEU A 111 -4.54 5.75 7.47
C LEU A 111 -5.55 6.46 8.39
N THR A 112 -6.75 5.90 8.59
CA THR A 112 -7.73 6.40 9.56
C THR A 112 -7.50 5.93 11.00
N GLY A 113 -6.36 5.27 11.27
CA GLY A 113 -5.93 4.87 12.63
C GLY A 113 -6.25 3.43 13.02
N THR A 114 -6.75 2.61 12.10
CA THR A 114 -6.90 1.17 12.33
C THR A 114 -5.53 0.50 12.34
N LYS A 115 -5.24 -0.34 13.33
CA LYS A 115 -3.98 -1.10 13.36
C LYS A 115 -3.91 -2.10 12.21
N ALA A 116 -2.72 -2.31 11.67
CA ALA A 116 -2.49 -3.33 10.65
C ALA A 116 -2.70 -4.77 11.18
N GLN A 117 -2.49 -4.99 12.49
CA GLN A 117 -2.62 -6.28 13.16
C GLN A 117 -2.94 -6.12 14.66
N VAL A 118 -3.37 -7.20 15.32
CA VAL A 118 -3.73 -7.18 16.76
C VAL A 118 -2.55 -7.34 17.70
N GLY A 119 -1.39 -7.80 17.20
CA GLY A 119 -0.14 -7.85 17.96
C GLY A 119 -0.01 -9.05 18.90
N ILE A 120 -0.50 -10.22 18.49
CA ILE A 120 -0.22 -11.49 19.19
C ILE A 120 0.24 -12.55 18.18
N PRO A 121 1.17 -13.45 18.52
CA PRO A 121 1.71 -14.42 17.55
C PRO A 121 0.69 -15.44 17.01
N ALA A 122 -0.23 -15.92 17.86
CA ALA A 122 -1.22 -16.96 17.51
C ALA A 122 -2.64 -16.38 17.39
N GLY A 123 -3.35 -16.70 16.30
CA GLY A 123 -4.70 -16.17 16.05
C GLY A 123 -4.71 -14.69 15.64
N ASN A 124 -3.57 -14.16 15.18
CA ASN A 124 -3.43 -12.76 14.78
C ASN A 124 -4.34 -12.42 13.59
N ARG A 125 -5.35 -11.58 13.82
CA ARG A 125 -6.04 -10.93 12.72
C ARG A 125 -5.16 -9.85 12.13
N LYS A 126 -4.98 -9.88 10.81
CA LYS A 126 -4.28 -8.88 10.02
C LYS A 126 -5.27 -8.19 9.12
N LEU A 127 -5.28 -6.85 9.14
CA LEU A 127 -6.22 -6.02 8.38
C LEU A 127 -6.23 -6.38 6.89
N GLY A 128 -5.05 -6.53 6.29
CA GLY A 128 -4.92 -6.91 4.89
C GLY A 128 -5.41 -8.34 4.58
N ALA A 129 -5.24 -9.29 5.51
CA ALA A 129 -5.75 -10.64 5.35
C ALA A 129 -7.28 -10.67 5.43
N SER A 130 -7.85 -9.98 6.42
CA SER A 130 -9.30 -9.80 6.53
C SER A 130 -9.88 -9.17 5.26
N ALA A 131 -9.26 -8.12 4.73
CA ALA A 131 -9.73 -7.45 3.52
C ALA A 131 -9.78 -8.39 2.32
N ARG A 132 -8.75 -9.24 2.15
CA ARG A 132 -8.70 -10.21 1.05
C ARG A 132 -9.75 -11.30 1.20
N MET A 133 -9.91 -11.84 2.41
CA MET A 133 -10.93 -12.85 2.70
C MET A 133 -12.33 -12.31 2.40
N ILE A 134 -12.63 -11.07 2.81
CA ILE A 134 -13.91 -10.41 2.54
C ILE A 134 -14.11 -10.14 1.05
N ALA A 135 -13.05 -9.74 0.34
CA ALA A 135 -13.11 -9.51 -1.10
C ALA A 135 -13.18 -10.81 -1.93
N GLY A 136 -12.98 -11.98 -1.31
CA GLY A 136 -12.94 -13.28 -2.00
C GLY A 136 -11.75 -13.42 -2.93
N VAL A 137 -10.57 -12.93 -2.52
CA VAL A 137 -9.36 -12.95 -3.35
C VAL A 137 -8.19 -13.65 -2.68
N ASP A 138 -7.33 -14.23 -3.51
CA ASP A 138 -6.14 -14.90 -3.04
C ASP A 138 -5.11 -13.94 -2.44
N ARG A 139 -4.24 -14.52 -1.60
CA ARG A 139 -3.01 -13.84 -1.20
C ARG A 139 -2.12 -13.69 -2.44
N CYS A 140 -1.73 -12.46 -2.71
CA CYS A 140 -0.73 -12.12 -3.71
C CYS A 140 0.53 -11.63 -2.98
N GLY A 141 1.68 -12.23 -3.28
CA GLY A 141 2.97 -11.88 -2.68
C GLY A 141 3.57 -10.61 -3.28
N VAL A 142 4.60 -10.07 -2.62
CA VAL A 142 5.26 -8.80 -3.00
C VAL A 142 5.84 -8.88 -4.42
N ALA A 143 6.27 -10.06 -4.85
CA ALA A 143 6.84 -10.30 -6.18
C ALA A 143 5.95 -9.82 -7.34
N ALA A 144 4.63 -9.94 -7.19
CA ALA A 144 3.66 -9.64 -8.24
C ALA A 144 3.16 -8.19 -8.21
N ILE A 145 3.60 -7.38 -7.24
CA ILE A 145 3.20 -5.98 -7.12
C ILE A 145 4.12 -5.12 -8.00
N PRO A 146 3.60 -4.45 -9.05
CA PRO A 146 4.40 -3.54 -9.87
C PRO A 146 4.52 -2.16 -9.22
N THR A 147 5.60 -1.44 -9.54
CA THR A 147 5.64 0.01 -9.31
C THR A 147 4.59 0.72 -10.15
N SER A 148 4.27 1.97 -9.78
CA SER A 148 3.49 2.85 -10.66
C SER A 148 4.20 3.02 -12.01
N LYS A 149 3.40 3.24 -13.06
CA LYS A 149 3.94 3.49 -14.41
C LYS A 149 4.72 4.80 -14.38
N LYS A 150 6.02 4.71 -14.66
CA LYS A 150 6.88 5.84 -15.03
C LYS A 150 7.26 5.65 -16.51
N ASN A 151 8.55 5.56 -16.82
CA ASN A 151 9.04 5.16 -18.14
C ASN A 151 8.94 3.63 -18.31
N ASN A 152 9.36 2.88 -17.28
CA ASN A 152 9.20 1.43 -17.17
C ASN A 152 8.45 1.06 -15.88
N LYS A 153 8.16 -0.23 -15.72
CA LYS A 153 7.65 -0.81 -14.47
C LYS A 153 8.65 -1.83 -13.97
N VAL A 154 8.94 -1.78 -12.68
CA VAL A 154 9.72 -2.79 -11.97
C VAL A 154 8.81 -3.37 -10.91
N SER A 155 8.75 -4.69 -10.78
CA SER A 155 7.96 -5.31 -9.71
C SER A 155 8.80 -5.58 -8.47
N GLY A 156 8.12 -5.82 -7.35
CA GLY A 156 8.75 -6.30 -6.12
C GLY A 156 9.52 -7.62 -6.29
N PHE A 157 9.41 -8.29 -7.45
CA PHE A 157 10.17 -9.49 -7.77
C PHE A 157 11.68 -9.28 -7.60
N ALA A 158 12.21 -8.11 -7.93
CA ALA A 158 13.64 -7.83 -7.76
C ALA A 158 14.09 -7.97 -6.29
N ALA A 159 13.30 -7.42 -5.34
CA ALA A 159 13.56 -7.58 -3.91
C ALA A 159 13.44 -9.05 -3.48
N VAL A 160 12.33 -9.70 -3.85
CA VAL A 160 12.04 -11.10 -3.47
C VAL A 160 13.16 -12.02 -3.98
N MET A 161 13.52 -11.92 -5.26
CA MET A 161 14.58 -12.71 -5.87
C MET A 161 15.91 -12.53 -5.12
N ALA A 162 16.33 -11.29 -4.86
CA ALA A 162 17.60 -11.01 -4.20
C ALA A 162 17.65 -11.54 -2.76
N ILE A 163 16.54 -11.41 -2.02
CA ILE A 163 16.44 -11.93 -0.65
C ILE A 163 16.45 -13.46 -0.63
N HIS A 164 15.69 -14.11 -1.51
CA HIS A 164 15.69 -15.57 -1.59
C HIS A 164 17.05 -16.12 -2.02
N GLN A 165 17.74 -15.46 -2.95
CA GLN A 165 19.11 -15.82 -3.32
C GLN A 165 20.06 -15.70 -2.12
N ALA A 166 19.99 -14.60 -1.37
CA ALA A 166 20.78 -14.43 -0.15
C ALA A 166 20.45 -15.45 0.95
N MET A 167 19.19 -15.88 1.03
CA MET A 167 18.75 -16.93 1.95
C MET A 167 19.38 -18.28 1.60
N ILE A 168 19.36 -18.66 0.33
CA ILE A 168 19.98 -19.90 -0.16
C ILE A 168 21.50 -19.89 0.07
N GLU A 169 22.14 -18.73 -0.13
CA GLU A 169 23.58 -18.54 0.08
C GLU A 169 23.99 -18.43 1.57
N GLY A 170 23.05 -18.48 2.51
CA GLY A 170 23.34 -18.36 3.95
C GLY A 170 23.79 -16.96 4.38
N ARG A 171 23.49 -15.92 3.60
CA ARG A 171 23.85 -14.52 3.91
C ARG A 171 22.76 -13.75 4.66
N LEU A 172 21.56 -14.32 4.79
CA LEU A 172 20.42 -13.66 5.42
C LEU A 172 20.41 -13.85 6.94
N SER A 173 20.67 -15.07 7.40
CA SER A 173 20.75 -15.45 8.82
C SER A 173 22.20 -15.59 9.25
N PRO A 174 22.57 -15.18 10.49
CA PRO A 174 23.90 -15.41 11.04
C PRO A 174 24.14 -16.90 11.40
N ILE A 175 23.08 -17.70 11.44
CA ILE A 175 23.11 -19.12 11.84
C ILE A 175 22.53 -19.96 10.71
N SER A 176 23.22 -21.04 10.37
CA SER A 176 22.77 -22.00 9.35
C SER A 176 21.67 -22.89 9.90
N GLY A 177 20.64 -23.14 9.09
CA GLY A 177 19.58 -24.10 9.41
C GLY A 177 20.10 -25.54 9.56
N TYR A 178 21.26 -25.87 8.99
CA TYR A 178 21.88 -27.19 9.15
C TYR A 178 22.48 -27.41 10.55
N ASP A 179 22.73 -26.34 11.29
CA ASP A 179 23.26 -26.41 12.66
C ASP A 179 22.14 -26.48 13.71
N MET A 180 20.87 -26.46 13.26
CA MET A 180 19.70 -26.45 14.13
C MET A 180 19.31 -27.86 14.58
N VAL A 181 18.97 -27.98 15.87
CA VAL A 181 18.51 -29.25 16.46
C VAL A 181 17.07 -29.63 16.10
N VAL A 182 16.28 -28.65 15.64
CA VAL A 182 14.89 -28.82 15.19
C VAL A 182 14.62 -27.90 13.99
N SER A 183 13.61 -28.23 13.19
CA SER A 183 13.24 -27.47 11.98
C SER A 183 12.57 -26.10 12.25
N GLY A 184 12.47 -25.68 13.52
CA GLY A 184 11.92 -24.39 13.94
C GLY A 184 10.69 -24.52 14.83
N GLY A 185 9.78 -23.55 14.72
CA GLY A 185 8.56 -23.46 15.51
C GLY A 185 8.69 -22.52 16.72
N PRO A 186 7.63 -22.41 17.55
CA PRO A 186 7.58 -21.48 18.68
C PRO A 186 8.75 -21.63 19.67
N LEU A 187 9.29 -22.85 19.83
CA LEU A 187 10.41 -23.13 20.74
C LEU A 187 11.71 -22.43 20.31
N ILE A 188 11.94 -22.29 19.01
CA ILE A 188 13.08 -21.56 18.46
C ILE A 188 12.72 -20.08 18.29
N GLY A 189 11.51 -19.81 17.81
CA GLY A 189 11.05 -18.47 17.47
C GLY A 189 10.90 -17.54 18.67
N HIS A 190 10.32 -17.99 19.78
CA HIS A 190 10.06 -17.16 20.98
C HIS A 190 11.17 -17.25 22.03
N GLY A 191 12.36 -17.70 21.63
CA GLY A 191 13.55 -17.70 22.48
C GLY A 191 14.57 -16.68 21.99
N CYS A 192 15.64 -16.51 22.77
CA CYS A 192 16.77 -15.64 22.42
C CYS A 192 17.30 -15.89 21.00
N LEU A 193 17.37 -17.16 20.59
CA LEU A 193 17.82 -17.53 19.26
C LEU A 193 16.96 -16.92 18.14
N GLY A 194 15.64 -16.87 18.32
CA GLY A 194 14.71 -16.27 17.37
C GLY A 194 14.65 -14.76 17.49
N GLU A 195 14.17 -14.26 18.62
CA GLU A 195 13.83 -12.84 18.85
C GLU A 195 15.06 -11.94 19.00
N ASP A 196 16.17 -12.42 19.56
CA ASP A 196 17.36 -11.58 19.78
C ASP A 196 18.40 -11.70 18.65
N ILE A 197 18.47 -12.86 17.97
CA ILE A 197 19.56 -13.17 17.03
C ILE A 197 19.06 -13.26 15.59
N ILE A 198 18.18 -14.25 15.30
CA ILE A 198 17.82 -14.58 13.92
C ILE A 198 16.89 -13.53 13.32
N PHE A 199 15.78 -13.18 13.98
CA PHE A 199 14.79 -12.26 13.41
C PHE A 199 15.33 -10.85 13.18
N PRO A 200 16.06 -10.22 14.12
CA PRO A 200 16.64 -8.90 13.88
C PRO A 200 17.66 -8.93 12.73
N ALA A 201 18.60 -9.88 12.75
CA ALA A 201 19.63 -9.99 11.71
C ALA A 201 19.01 -10.24 10.32
N MET A 202 18.03 -11.14 10.23
CA MET A 202 17.31 -11.38 8.98
C MET A 202 16.52 -10.14 8.53
N ALA A 203 15.89 -9.40 9.44
CA ALA A 203 15.17 -8.16 9.14
C ALA A 203 16.12 -7.12 8.53
N GLU A 204 17.28 -6.87 9.15
CA GLU A 204 18.26 -5.90 8.67
C GLU A 204 18.87 -6.32 7.32
N ASN A 205 19.39 -7.54 7.24
CA ASN A 205 20.03 -8.04 6.03
C ASN A 205 19.05 -8.10 4.87
N GLY A 206 17.84 -8.62 5.11
CA GLY A 206 16.80 -8.75 4.10
C GLY A 206 16.31 -7.40 3.60
N ALA A 207 16.02 -6.46 4.50
CA ALA A 207 15.60 -5.11 4.12
C ALA A 207 16.67 -4.38 3.32
N ARG A 208 17.95 -4.50 3.72
CA ARG A 208 19.09 -3.90 3.00
C ARG A 208 19.23 -4.48 1.59
N ILE A 209 19.26 -5.81 1.48
CA ILE A 209 19.42 -6.51 0.20
C ILE A 209 18.24 -6.21 -0.73
N GLY A 210 17.01 -6.35 -0.23
CA GLY A 210 15.80 -6.12 -1.02
C GLY A 210 15.68 -4.68 -1.50
N THR A 211 15.97 -3.71 -0.63
CA THR A 211 15.93 -2.29 -0.99
C THR A 211 16.95 -1.96 -2.07
N LYS A 212 18.20 -2.41 -1.90
CA LYS A 212 19.26 -2.20 -2.89
C LYS A 212 18.91 -2.84 -4.24
N ALA A 213 18.40 -4.07 -4.22
CA ALA A 213 17.98 -4.76 -5.44
C ALA A 213 16.87 -4.01 -6.19
N MET A 214 15.90 -3.41 -5.49
CA MET A 214 14.88 -2.58 -6.11
C MET A 214 15.47 -1.32 -6.76
N MET A 215 16.40 -0.65 -6.08
CA MET A 215 17.07 0.52 -6.63
C MET A 215 17.87 0.15 -7.89
N ASP A 216 18.59 -0.96 -7.86
CA ASP A 216 19.39 -1.43 -8.98
C ASP A 216 18.52 -1.88 -10.15
N ALA A 217 17.39 -2.53 -9.88
CA ALA A 217 16.42 -2.91 -10.92
C ALA A 217 15.78 -1.68 -11.57
N MET A 218 15.45 -0.64 -10.80
CA MET A 218 14.97 0.64 -11.37
C MET A 218 16.06 1.29 -12.24
N ALA A 219 17.28 1.40 -11.74
CA ALA A 219 18.41 1.97 -12.49
C ALA A 219 18.69 1.18 -13.78
N GLY A 220 18.69 -0.15 -13.71
CA GLY A 220 18.87 -1.05 -14.86
C GLY A 220 17.74 -0.95 -15.89
N ALA A 221 16.54 -0.54 -15.45
CA ALA A 221 15.43 -0.20 -16.33
C ALA A 221 15.45 1.25 -16.83
N ALA A 222 16.61 1.93 -16.77
CA ALA A 222 16.78 3.34 -17.15
C ALA A 222 15.83 4.29 -16.40
N MET A 223 15.58 4.01 -15.11
CA MET A 223 14.77 4.85 -14.23
C MET A 223 15.61 5.33 -13.05
N GLU A 224 15.50 6.61 -12.70
CA GLU A 224 16.01 7.07 -11.42
C GLU A 224 15.32 6.32 -10.27
N PRO A 225 16.07 5.70 -9.34
CA PRO A 225 15.48 4.93 -8.26
C PRO A 225 14.55 5.75 -7.37
N HIS A 226 13.28 5.34 -7.30
CA HIS A 226 12.34 5.93 -6.36
C HIS A 226 12.56 5.35 -4.95
N LYS A 227 13.41 6.03 -4.17
CA LYS A 227 13.91 5.60 -2.85
C LYS A 227 12.83 5.06 -1.90
N LEU A 228 11.73 5.80 -1.72
CA LEU A 228 10.65 5.36 -0.85
C LEU A 228 9.98 4.06 -1.33
N ASN A 229 9.82 3.89 -2.64
CA ASN A 229 9.22 2.67 -3.17
C ASN A 229 10.18 1.50 -2.98
N ALA A 230 11.46 1.70 -3.26
CA ALA A 230 12.49 0.68 -3.05
C ALA A 230 12.53 0.22 -1.59
N ALA A 231 12.49 1.17 -0.64
CA ALA A 231 12.46 0.85 0.79
C ALA A 231 11.20 0.06 1.19
N VAL A 232 10.02 0.50 0.74
CA VAL A 232 8.75 -0.19 1.01
C VAL A 232 8.75 -1.60 0.44
N PHE A 233 9.21 -1.79 -0.80
CA PHE A 233 9.30 -3.12 -1.42
C PHE A 233 10.32 -4.02 -0.72
N GLY A 234 11.49 -3.48 -0.35
CA GLY A 234 12.52 -4.22 0.39
C GLY A 234 12.02 -4.69 1.75
N ALA A 235 11.43 -3.79 2.54
CA ALA A 235 10.85 -4.12 3.84
C ALA A 235 9.68 -5.10 3.71
N ALA A 236 8.75 -4.87 2.78
CA ALA A 236 7.62 -5.78 2.58
C ALA A 236 8.07 -7.20 2.18
N ALA A 237 9.08 -7.31 1.31
CA ALA A 237 9.58 -8.61 0.86
C ALA A 237 10.20 -9.44 1.99
N ILE A 238 11.00 -8.83 2.88
CA ILE A 238 11.54 -9.55 4.04
C ILE A 238 10.45 -9.90 5.06
N LEU A 239 9.44 -9.05 5.25
CA LEU A 239 8.32 -9.29 6.16
C LEU A 239 7.33 -10.37 5.65
N GLU A 240 7.48 -10.86 4.41
CA GLU A 240 6.81 -12.09 3.97
C GLU A 240 7.47 -13.36 4.51
N ILE A 241 8.73 -13.26 4.95
CA ILE A 241 9.55 -14.38 5.43
C ILE A 241 9.60 -14.40 6.96
N ILE A 242 9.91 -13.27 7.58
CA ILE A 242 10.06 -13.17 9.04
C ILE A 242 8.75 -12.80 9.73
N HIS A 243 8.63 -13.12 11.02
CA HIS A 243 7.46 -12.78 11.80
C HIS A 243 7.43 -11.27 12.11
N PRO A 244 6.49 -10.48 11.57
CA PRO A 244 6.50 -9.01 11.68
C PRO A 244 6.19 -8.48 13.09
N ASP A 245 5.58 -9.32 13.92
CA ASP A 245 5.28 -9.03 15.34
C ASP A 245 6.38 -9.51 16.29
N ALA A 246 7.46 -10.13 15.79
CA ALA A 246 8.51 -10.62 16.67
C ALA A 246 9.11 -9.44 17.43
N ASP A 247 9.10 -9.55 18.75
CA ASP A 247 9.90 -8.69 19.60
C ASP A 247 11.37 -8.87 19.23
N VAL A 248 12.15 -7.81 19.45
CA VAL A 248 13.57 -7.82 19.17
C VAL A 248 14.34 -7.47 20.44
N ALA A 249 15.63 -7.81 20.45
CA ALA A 249 16.52 -7.51 21.55
C ALA A 249 16.47 -6.03 21.98
N GLU A 250 16.75 -5.77 23.26
CA GLU A 250 16.69 -4.42 23.85
C GLU A 250 17.62 -3.40 23.18
N GLU A 251 18.67 -3.87 22.49
CA GLU A 251 19.58 -3.02 21.72
C GLU A 251 18.88 -2.24 20.59
N TYR A 252 17.76 -2.77 20.08
CA TYR A 252 16.94 -2.11 19.05
C TYR A 252 15.92 -1.14 19.66
N GLY A 253 15.66 -1.26 20.97
CA GLY A 253 14.73 -0.44 21.75
C GLY A 253 13.95 -1.27 22.78
N PRO A 254 13.04 -0.64 23.53
CA PRO A 254 12.36 -1.31 24.64
C PRO A 254 11.61 -2.58 24.19
N HIS A 255 11.79 -3.68 24.93
CA HIS A 255 11.09 -4.93 24.67
C HIS A 255 9.56 -4.72 24.66
N GLY A 256 8.85 -5.39 23.74
CA GLY A 256 7.41 -5.19 23.54
C GLY A 256 7.03 -3.87 22.85
N LYS A 257 8.01 -3.04 22.44
CA LYS A 257 7.78 -1.75 21.74
C LYS A 257 8.39 -1.71 20.34
N VAL A 258 9.46 -2.46 20.12
CA VAL A 258 10.14 -2.56 18.83
C VAL A 258 9.94 -3.97 18.29
N THR A 259 9.57 -4.06 17.01
CA THR A 259 9.39 -5.34 16.34
C THR A 259 10.30 -5.43 15.13
N SER A 260 10.44 -6.65 14.61
CA SER A 260 11.14 -6.91 13.34
C SER A 260 10.65 -6.02 12.18
N ALA A 261 9.37 -5.60 12.18
CA ALA A 261 8.82 -4.68 11.20
C ALA A 261 9.49 -3.29 11.26
N PHE A 262 9.72 -2.76 12.46
CA PHE A 262 10.45 -1.49 12.62
C PHE A 262 11.92 -1.63 12.20
N VAL A 263 12.58 -2.73 12.59
CA VAL A 263 13.97 -3.00 12.20
C VAL A 263 14.11 -3.08 10.68
N ALA A 264 13.20 -3.78 10.01
CA ALA A 264 13.16 -3.86 8.55
C ALA A 264 12.88 -2.48 7.92
N GLY A 265 11.91 -1.73 8.42
CA GLY A 265 11.55 -0.40 7.92
C GLY A 265 12.69 0.61 8.06
N ARG A 266 13.31 0.69 9.25
CA ARG A 266 14.47 1.53 9.53
C ARG A 266 15.62 1.22 8.58
N THR A 267 15.99 -0.06 8.49
CA THR A 267 17.13 -0.48 7.65
C THR A 267 16.87 -0.22 6.17
N ALA A 268 15.63 -0.43 5.70
CA ALA A 268 15.24 -0.10 4.34
C ALA A 268 15.34 1.40 4.05
N ALA A 269 14.89 2.24 4.99
CA ALA A 269 14.97 3.69 4.87
C ALA A 269 16.42 4.19 4.80
N GLU A 270 17.28 3.71 5.70
CA GLU A 270 18.71 4.00 5.71
C GLU A 270 19.38 3.57 4.41
N THR A 271 19.10 2.35 3.94
CA THR A 271 19.66 1.81 2.69
C THR A 271 19.26 2.64 1.48
N ALA A 272 18.02 3.13 1.45
CA ALA A 272 17.53 4.00 0.38
C ALA A 272 18.06 5.44 0.49
N GLY A 273 18.71 5.81 1.60
CA GLY A 273 19.13 7.17 1.89
C GLY A 273 17.93 8.12 2.04
N LEU A 274 16.89 7.67 2.75
CA LEU A 274 15.77 8.50 3.21
C LEU A 274 16.16 9.22 4.52
N PRO A 275 15.52 10.36 4.83
CA PRO A 275 15.71 11.01 6.13
C PRO A 275 15.21 10.11 7.28
N GLU A 276 15.66 10.38 8.50
CA GLU A 276 15.20 9.66 9.71
C GLU A 276 13.71 9.91 10.02
N THR A 277 13.19 11.07 9.60
CA THR A 277 11.83 11.52 9.86
C THR A 277 11.10 11.88 8.57
N LEU A 278 9.85 11.43 8.44
CA LEU A 278 8.90 11.87 7.43
C LEU A 278 7.91 12.85 8.04
N HIS A 279 7.56 13.89 7.26
CA HIS A 279 6.55 14.86 7.63
C HIS A 279 5.32 14.70 6.75
N VAL A 280 4.16 14.53 7.38
CA VAL A 280 2.89 14.55 6.66
C VAL A 280 2.53 16.01 6.40
N ARG A 281 2.73 16.45 5.15
CA ARG A 281 2.58 17.85 4.73
C ARG A 281 1.28 18.53 5.17
N ILE A 282 0.17 17.80 5.18
CA ILE A 282 -1.16 18.35 5.49
C ILE A 282 -1.38 18.50 7.00
N THR A 283 -0.94 17.53 7.80
CA THR A 283 -1.20 17.49 9.25
C THR A 283 -0.04 18.04 10.07
N GLY A 284 1.14 18.23 9.47
CA GLY A 284 2.38 18.59 10.16
C GLY A 284 2.92 17.49 11.06
N GLN A 285 2.33 16.29 11.04
CA GLN A 285 2.75 15.19 11.90
C GLN A 285 4.09 14.62 11.45
N GLU A 286 4.92 14.32 12.44
CA GLU A 286 6.24 13.74 12.27
C GLU A 286 6.21 12.26 12.63
N TYR A 287 6.81 11.46 11.75
CA TYR A 287 6.93 10.01 11.93
C TYR A 287 8.37 9.60 11.68
N SER A 288 8.89 8.69 12.51
CA SER A 288 10.12 7.98 12.15
C SER A 288 9.89 7.26 10.81
N THR A 289 10.80 7.44 9.86
CA THR A 289 10.67 6.87 8.51
C THR A 289 10.61 5.34 8.53
N GLY A 290 11.19 4.70 9.54
CA GLY A 290 11.16 3.24 9.71
C GLY A 290 9.85 2.67 10.26
N ARG A 291 8.89 3.53 10.62
CA ARG A 291 7.62 3.16 11.27
C ARG A 291 6.44 3.25 10.32
#